data_AF-A0A7Z9HEE8-F1
#
_entry.id   AF-A0A7Z9HEE8-F1
#
_cell.length_a   1.000
_cell.length_b   1.000
_cell.length_c   1.000
_cell.angle_alpha   90.00
_cell.angle_beta   90.00
_cell.angle_gamma   90.00
#
_symmetry.space_group_name_H-M   'P 1'
#
loop_
_entity.id
_entity.type
_entity.pdbx_description
1 polymer ?
#
loop_
_entity_poly.entity_id
_entity_poly.type
_entity_poly.pdbx_seq_one_letter_code
_entity_poly.pdbx_strand_id
1 'polypeptide(L)'
;LSARIGHETEINKVLWDIKSILPSGEPVFLTGDFNEPSHLDWTEEAAQAGLYPLKVDYPTSRQVLKAGLKDAFREFYPDPVAVPGFTWPAGIYPDAPDSSVPDPEDRIDFVYFSGANVHVKKVQRLGNVSDNSEISFAEYPSDHRALLAEFELPEN
;
A
#
# COMPACT_ATOMS: atom_id res chain seq x y z
N LEU A 1 -18.66 -15.45 -7.49
CA LEU A 1 -17.70 -15.50 -6.37
C LEU A 1 -17.13 -14.09 -6.26
N SER A 2 -17.34 -13.39 -5.13
CA SER A 2 -17.00 -11.96 -5.02
C SER A 2 -15.49 -11.73 -5.02
N ALA A 3 -15.01 -10.62 -5.61
CA ALA A 3 -13.58 -10.22 -5.63
C ALA A 3 -12.94 -10.27 -4.22
N ARG A 4 -13.70 -9.89 -3.18
CA ARG A 4 -13.28 -10.00 -1.78
C ARG A 4 -12.80 -11.40 -1.40
N ILE A 5 -13.57 -12.43 -1.73
CA ILE A 5 -13.22 -13.82 -1.38
C ILE A 5 -11.95 -14.25 -2.14
N GLY A 6 -11.78 -13.78 -3.38
CA GLY A 6 -10.56 -14.02 -4.15
C GLY A 6 -9.33 -13.43 -3.47
N HIS A 7 -9.37 -12.13 -3.16
CA HIS A 7 -8.24 -11.42 -2.53
C HIS A 7 -7.89 -12.02 -1.16
N GLU A 8 -8.88 -12.27 -0.31
CA GLU A 8 -8.68 -12.89 1.00
C GLU A 8 -8.08 -14.30 0.88
N THR A 9 -8.49 -15.08 -0.12
CA THR A 9 -7.98 -16.45 -0.28
C THR A 9 -6.51 -16.45 -0.72
N GLU A 10 -6.15 -15.59 -1.68
CA GLU A 10 -4.77 -15.54 -2.18
C GLU A 10 -3.80 -15.00 -1.11
N ILE A 11 -4.16 -13.94 -0.39
CA ILE A 11 -3.27 -13.41 0.65
C ILE A 11 -3.06 -14.41 1.79
N ASN A 12 -4.09 -15.18 2.16
CA ASN A 12 -3.95 -16.17 3.23
C ASN A 12 -2.98 -17.29 2.87
N LYS A 13 -2.85 -17.67 1.59
CA LYS A 13 -1.84 -18.64 1.15
C LYS A 13 -0.43 -18.09 1.38
N VAL A 14 -0.17 -16.86 0.95
CA VAL A 14 1.14 -16.21 1.11
C VAL A 14 1.48 -16.00 2.59
N LEU A 15 0.50 -15.54 3.38
CA LEU A 15 0.69 -15.32 4.80
C LEU A 15 0.90 -16.61 5.59
N TRP A 16 0.45 -17.76 5.07
CA TRP A 16 0.72 -19.04 5.73
C TRP A 16 2.23 -19.31 5.70
N ASP A 17 2.86 -19.23 4.53
CA ASP A 17 4.31 -19.45 4.42
C ASP A 17 5.10 -18.45 5.28
N ILE A 18 4.72 -17.16 5.22
CA ILE A 18 5.40 -16.10 6.00
C ILE A 18 5.30 -16.35 7.51
N LYS A 19 4.13 -16.74 8.03
CA LYS A 19 3.93 -16.95 9.48
C LYS A 19 4.87 -17.99 10.08
N SER A 20 5.33 -18.95 9.29
CA SER A 20 6.29 -19.95 9.75
C SER A 20 7.69 -19.36 9.99
N ILE A 21 8.03 -18.27 9.31
CA ILE A 21 9.33 -17.61 9.35
C ILE A 21 9.37 -16.51 10.41
N LEU A 22 8.25 -15.81 10.67
CA LEU A 22 8.19 -14.66 11.59
C LEU A 22 8.84 -14.89 12.98
N PRO A 23 8.70 -16.06 13.64
CA PRO A 23 9.32 -16.29 14.95
C PRO A 23 10.85 -16.29 14.95
N SER A 24 11.49 -16.48 13.80
CA SER A 24 12.96 -16.42 13.68
C SER A 24 13.51 -15.02 13.92
N GLY A 25 12.69 -13.98 13.74
CA GLY A 25 13.12 -12.58 13.77
C GLY A 25 13.89 -12.14 12.51
N GLU A 26 14.02 -13.01 11.49
CA GLU A 26 14.65 -12.64 10.23
C GLU A 26 13.86 -11.52 9.52
N PRO A 27 14.55 -10.61 8.81
CA PRO A 27 13.89 -9.62 7.97
C PRO A 27 13.03 -10.29 6.89
N VAL A 28 11.73 -9.97 6.86
CA VAL A 28 10.79 -10.42 5.82
C VAL A 28 10.18 -9.20 5.17
N PHE A 29 10.07 -9.24 3.85
CA PHE A 29 9.43 -8.21 3.05
C PHE A 29 8.35 -8.85 2.17
N LEU A 30 7.14 -8.30 2.20
CA LEU A 30 6.03 -8.69 1.34
C LEU A 30 5.64 -7.48 0.51
N THR A 31 5.78 -7.59 -0.81
CA THR A 31 5.60 -6.46 -1.73
C THR A 31 4.69 -6.83 -2.89
N GLY A 32 4.03 -5.82 -3.48
CA GLY A 32 3.33 -5.98 -4.75
C GLY A 32 2.05 -5.15 -4.83
N ASP A 33 1.35 -5.32 -5.95
CA ASP A 33 -0.01 -4.83 -6.16
C ASP A 33 -1.01 -5.82 -5.58
N PHE A 34 -1.85 -5.35 -4.66
CA PHE A 34 -2.85 -6.15 -3.95
C PHE A 34 -4.25 -5.98 -4.54
N ASN A 35 -4.45 -5.05 -5.49
CA ASN A 35 -5.75 -4.70 -6.06
C ASN A 35 -6.85 -4.42 -5.01
N GLU A 36 -6.45 -4.07 -3.78
CA GLU A 36 -7.34 -3.71 -2.69
C GLU A 36 -6.69 -2.62 -1.85
N PRO A 37 -7.41 -1.53 -1.52
CA PRO A 37 -6.84 -0.44 -0.73
C PRO A 37 -6.48 -0.83 0.72
N SER A 38 -5.77 0.09 1.39
CA SER A 38 -5.41 -0.09 2.79
C SER A 38 -6.54 0.30 3.73
N HIS A 39 -6.85 -0.57 4.71
CA HIS A 39 -7.67 -0.22 5.87
C HIS A 39 -7.04 0.89 6.74
N LEU A 40 -5.74 1.17 6.58
CA LEU A 40 -5.05 2.27 7.24
C LEU A 40 -5.20 3.60 6.50
N ASP A 41 -5.67 3.58 5.24
CA ASP A 41 -5.88 4.78 4.44
C ASP A 41 -7.35 5.18 4.48
N TRP A 42 -8.25 4.21 4.26
CA TRP A 42 -9.71 4.37 4.27
C TRP A 42 -10.27 4.44 5.69
N THR A 43 -9.79 5.43 6.44
CA THR A 43 -10.17 5.73 7.83
C THR A 43 -11.38 6.65 7.90
N GLU A 44 -11.94 6.80 9.10
CA GLU A 44 -13.03 7.75 9.33
C GLU A 44 -12.53 9.19 9.13
N GLU A 45 -11.32 9.47 9.59
CA GLU A 45 -10.66 10.78 9.49
C GLU A 45 -10.38 11.15 8.02
N ALA A 46 -9.90 10.19 7.21
CA ALA A 46 -9.71 10.40 5.78
C ALA A 46 -11.04 10.62 5.03
N ALA A 47 -12.11 9.93 5.44
CA ALA A 47 -13.43 10.17 4.88
C ALA A 47 -13.97 11.57 5.24
N GLN A 48 -13.81 11.99 6.50
CA GLN A 48 -14.20 13.34 6.96
C GLN A 48 -13.38 14.45 6.30
N ALA A 49 -12.12 14.17 5.96
CA ALA A 49 -11.27 15.06 5.18
C ALA A 49 -11.60 15.11 3.68
N GLY A 50 -12.54 14.27 3.21
CA GLY A 50 -12.99 14.24 1.82
C GLY A 50 -12.07 13.46 0.87
N LEU A 51 -11.14 12.66 1.38
CA LEU A 51 -10.30 11.77 0.55
C LEU A 51 -11.11 10.58 0.03
N TYR A 52 -12.05 10.09 0.82
CA TYR A 52 -12.89 8.93 0.53
C TYR A 52 -14.34 9.20 0.93
N PRO A 53 -15.33 8.51 0.32
CA PRO A 53 -16.73 8.71 0.65
C PRO A 53 -17.11 8.16 2.04
N LEU A 54 -16.37 7.16 2.54
CA LEU A 54 -16.63 6.50 3.83
C LEU A 54 -15.41 5.69 4.28
N LYS A 55 -15.38 5.33 5.57
CA LYS A 55 -14.41 4.39 6.13
C LYS A 55 -14.64 2.97 5.62
N VAL A 56 -13.62 2.32 5.08
CA VAL A 56 -13.67 0.91 4.66
C VAL A 56 -12.57 0.11 5.37
N ASP A 57 -12.97 -0.96 6.04
CA ASP A 57 -12.03 -1.88 6.70
C ASP A 57 -11.58 -2.99 5.74
N TYR A 58 -10.71 -2.65 4.79
CA TYR A 58 -10.27 -3.59 3.76
C TYR A 58 -9.59 -4.84 4.37
N PRO A 59 -10.11 -6.05 4.05
CA PRO A 59 -9.72 -7.26 4.76
C PRO A 59 -8.30 -7.71 4.49
N THR A 60 -7.78 -7.56 3.26
CA THR A 60 -6.47 -8.09 2.86
C THR A 60 -5.36 -7.38 3.62
N SER A 61 -5.34 -6.05 3.60
CA SER A 61 -4.36 -5.25 4.34
C SER A 61 -4.48 -5.48 5.86
N ARG A 62 -5.70 -5.68 6.40
CA ARG A 62 -5.89 -6.02 7.81
C ARG A 62 -5.35 -7.40 8.16
N GLN A 63 -5.47 -8.39 7.28
CA GLN A 63 -4.93 -9.73 7.48
C GLN A 63 -3.41 -9.74 7.51
N VAL A 64 -2.76 -8.94 6.65
CA VAL A 64 -1.29 -8.78 6.65
C VAL A 64 -0.80 -8.22 7.99
N LEU A 65 -1.42 -7.16 8.50
CA LEU A 65 -1.06 -6.60 9.81
C LEU A 65 -1.33 -7.58 10.96
N LYS A 66 -2.47 -8.28 10.94
CA LYS A 66 -2.79 -9.32 11.93
C LYS A 66 -1.80 -10.48 11.91
N ALA A 67 -1.17 -10.75 10.77
CA ALA A 67 -0.14 -11.79 10.67
C ALA A 67 1.18 -11.37 11.35
N GLY A 68 1.38 -10.08 11.64
CA GLY A 68 2.58 -9.58 12.31
C GLY A 68 3.51 -8.74 11.43
N LEU A 69 3.10 -8.44 10.19
CA LEU A 69 3.85 -7.51 9.34
C LEU A 69 3.38 -6.07 9.58
N LYS A 70 4.27 -5.12 9.32
CA LYS A 70 4.05 -3.67 9.39
C LYS A 70 4.01 -3.08 7.99
N ASP A 71 3.24 -2.02 7.79
CA ASP A 71 3.14 -1.28 6.53
C ASP A 71 4.23 -0.21 6.47
N ALA A 72 5.19 -0.32 5.55
CA ALA A 72 6.31 0.61 5.47
C ALA A 72 5.85 2.06 5.20
N PHE A 73 4.83 2.23 4.35
CA PHE A 73 4.33 3.57 4.03
C PHE A 73 3.71 4.23 5.26
N ARG A 74 2.92 3.49 6.04
CA ARG A 74 2.27 4.02 7.25
C ARG A 74 3.18 4.06 8.47
N GLU A 75 4.23 3.25 8.52
CA GLU A 75 5.29 3.42 9.51
C GLU A 75 6.04 4.75 9.30
N PHE A 76 6.28 5.13 8.04
CA PHE A 76 7.00 6.38 7.70
C PHE A 76 6.09 7.62 7.65
N TYR A 77 4.88 7.48 7.12
CA TYR A 77 3.84 8.51 7.03
C TYR A 77 2.59 8.07 7.81
N PRO A 78 2.57 8.23 9.14
CA PRO A 78 1.52 7.66 9.99
C PRO A 78 0.14 8.29 9.79
N ASP A 79 0.07 9.54 9.31
CA ASP A 79 -1.18 10.25 9.11
C ASP A 79 -1.68 10.09 7.66
N PRO A 80 -2.80 9.37 7.43
CA PRO A 80 -3.36 9.16 6.10
C PRO A 80 -4.01 10.40 5.49
N VAL A 81 -4.37 11.40 6.31
CA VAL A 81 -4.90 12.67 5.84
C VAL A 81 -3.78 13.59 5.41
N ALA A 82 -2.71 13.69 6.20
CA ALA A 82 -1.59 14.57 5.90
C ALA A 82 -0.77 14.09 4.69
N VAL A 83 -0.60 12.77 4.57
CA VAL A 83 0.08 12.15 3.42
C VAL A 83 -0.78 10.98 2.91
N PRO A 84 -1.69 11.26 1.96
CA PRO A 84 -2.43 10.22 1.25
C PRO A 84 -1.47 9.26 0.55
N GLY A 85 -1.84 7.99 0.44
CA GLY A 85 -0.94 6.92 -0.01
C GLY A 85 -0.92 6.64 -1.50
N PHE A 86 -1.61 7.43 -2.32
CA PHE A 86 -2.04 7.05 -3.67
C PHE A 86 -0.93 6.48 -4.56
N THR A 87 -1.13 5.25 -5.02
CA THR A 87 -0.28 4.59 -6.00
C THR A 87 -1.01 4.39 -7.32
N TRP A 88 -2.33 4.34 -7.34
CA TRP A 88 -3.14 4.22 -8.53
C TRP A 88 -4.33 5.21 -8.51
N PRO A 89 -4.73 5.82 -9.64
CA PRO A 89 -4.01 5.81 -10.91
C PRO A 89 -2.81 6.77 -10.91
N ALA A 90 -1.80 6.44 -11.71
CA ALA A 90 -0.71 7.32 -12.12
C ALA A 90 -0.96 7.82 -13.54
N GLY A 91 -0.87 9.12 -13.75
CA GLY A 91 -1.11 9.75 -15.05
C GLY A 91 -2.57 9.75 -15.49
N ILE A 92 -2.79 9.94 -16.79
CA ILE A 92 -4.12 9.96 -17.41
C ILE A 92 -4.30 8.64 -18.17
N TYR A 93 -5.32 7.88 -17.82
CA TYR A 93 -5.64 6.62 -18.50
C TYR A 93 -6.50 6.90 -19.75
N PRO A 94 -6.04 6.52 -20.96
CA PRO A 94 -6.74 6.87 -22.21
C PRO A 94 -8.10 6.17 -22.35
N ASP A 95 -8.29 5.02 -21.70
CA ASP A 95 -9.54 4.24 -21.70
C ASP A 95 -10.31 4.37 -20.37
N ALA A 96 -10.11 5.46 -19.61
CA ALA A 96 -10.77 5.62 -18.32
C ALA A 96 -12.29 5.49 -18.52
N PRO A 97 -12.98 4.60 -17.78
CA PRO A 97 -14.42 4.51 -17.86
C PRO A 97 -15.00 5.89 -17.57
N ASP A 98 -16.11 6.20 -18.26
CA ASP A 98 -16.85 7.46 -18.23
C ASP A 98 -16.36 8.49 -17.20
N SER A 99 -15.74 9.56 -17.69
CA SER A 99 -15.26 10.71 -16.90
C SER A 99 -16.30 11.35 -15.96
N SER A 100 -17.58 10.94 -16.04
CA SER A 100 -18.64 11.29 -15.09
C SER A 100 -18.48 10.66 -13.69
N VAL A 101 -17.69 9.57 -13.56
CA VAL A 101 -17.35 8.93 -12.28
C VAL A 101 -15.83 8.78 -12.22
N PRO A 102 -15.11 9.69 -11.53
CA PRO A 102 -13.69 9.49 -11.28
C PRO A 102 -13.51 8.24 -10.42
N ASP A 103 -12.67 7.31 -10.85
CA ASP A 103 -12.18 6.26 -9.96
C ASP A 103 -11.45 6.91 -8.78
N PRO A 104 -11.67 6.44 -7.53
CA PRO A 104 -10.97 6.98 -6.38
C PRO A 104 -9.46 6.76 -6.52
N GLU A 105 -8.65 7.76 -6.17
CA GLU A 105 -7.21 7.54 -6.01
C GLU A 105 -7.00 6.61 -4.81
N ASP A 106 -6.26 5.53 -5.01
CA ASP A 106 -6.07 4.47 -4.03
C ASP A 106 -4.60 4.07 -3.89
N ARG A 107 -4.25 3.60 -2.68
CA ARG A 107 -2.99 2.89 -2.46
C ARG A 107 -3.26 1.39 -2.50
N ILE A 108 -2.87 0.77 -3.60
CA ILE A 108 -3.01 -0.68 -3.82
C ILE A 108 -1.66 -1.39 -3.95
N ASP A 109 -0.56 -0.62 -4.02
CA ASP A 109 0.81 -1.13 -4.05
C ASP A 109 1.47 -0.98 -2.68
N PHE A 110 2.01 -2.07 -2.15
CA PHE A 110 2.49 -2.14 -0.77
C PHE A 110 3.93 -2.63 -0.66
N VAL A 111 4.60 -2.15 0.39
CA VAL A 111 5.80 -2.76 0.97
C VAL A 111 5.50 -3.02 2.44
N TYR A 112 5.20 -4.27 2.78
CA TYR A 112 5.06 -4.73 4.15
C TYR A 112 6.38 -5.35 4.64
N PHE A 113 6.64 -5.27 5.94
CA PHE A 113 7.88 -5.78 6.51
C PHE A 113 7.72 -6.34 7.93
N SER A 114 8.62 -7.23 8.33
CA SER A 114 8.82 -7.67 9.72
C SER A 114 10.30 -7.98 9.98
N GLY A 115 10.63 -8.33 11.22
CA GLY A 115 11.98 -8.74 11.63
C GLY A 115 12.45 -7.97 12.86
N ALA A 116 13.45 -8.53 13.55
CA ALA A 116 14.09 -7.88 14.69
C ALA A 116 15.01 -6.74 14.21
N ASN A 117 14.88 -5.56 14.81
CA ASN A 117 15.68 -4.36 14.48
C ASN A 117 15.66 -3.97 12.99
N VAL A 118 14.55 -4.23 12.29
CA VAL A 118 14.31 -3.73 10.93
C VAL A 118 13.56 -2.40 11.02
N HIS A 119 14.17 -1.35 10.48
CA HIS A 119 13.64 0.02 10.57
C HIS A 119 13.48 0.65 9.19
N VAL A 120 12.30 1.24 8.93
CA VAL A 120 12.07 2.04 7.72
C VAL A 120 12.86 3.34 7.85
N LYS A 121 13.68 3.66 6.85
CA LYS A 121 14.48 4.90 6.80
C LYS A 121 13.88 5.92 5.87
N LYS A 122 13.23 5.47 4.80
CA LYS A 122 12.65 6.35 3.78
C LYS A 122 11.58 5.61 3.00
N VAL A 123 10.53 6.33 2.61
CA VAL A 123 9.53 5.85 1.66
C VAL A 123 9.25 6.93 0.62
N GLN A 124 9.22 6.54 -0.65
CA GLN A 124 8.98 7.42 -1.79
C GLN A 124 8.15 6.70 -2.86
N ARG A 125 7.30 7.44 -3.55
CA ARG A 125 6.60 7.00 -4.75
C ARG A 125 7.28 7.54 -5.98
N LEU A 126 7.43 6.64 -6.95
CA LEU A 126 7.97 6.93 -8.27
C LEU A 126 6.81 6.95 -9.25
N GLY A 127 6.61 8.06 -9.97
CA GLY A 127 5.42 8.20 -10.80
C GLY A 127 5.50 9.29 -11.86
N ASN A 128 4.35 9.64 -12.43
CA ASN A 128 4.20 10.81 -13.28
C ASN A 128 4.38 12.11 -12.46
N VAL A 129 4.70 13.21 -13.15
CA VAL A 129 4.77 14.55 -12.52
C VAL A 129 3.42 14.89 -11.87
N SER A 130 3.39 14.80 -10.53
CA SER A 130 2.24 15.07 -9.66
C SER A 130 2.71 15.21 -8.21
N ASP A 131 1.87 15.81 -7.35
CA ASP A 131 2.17 15.94 -5.92
C ASP A 131 2.21 14.60 -5.18
N ASN A 132 1.66 13.54 -5.79
CA ASN A 132 1.67 12.17 -5.28
C ASN A 132 2.95 11.40 -5.63
N SER A 133 3.98 12.05 -6.18
CA SER A 133 5.23 11.41 -6.61
C SER A 133 6.47 12.16 -6.11
N GLU A 134 7.10 11.65 -5.05
CA GLU A 134 8.35 12.20 -4.52
C GLU A 134 9.50 12.11 -5.54
N ILE A 135 9.46 11.12 -6.43
CA ILE A 135 10.34 11.01 -7.58
C ILE A 135 9.44 10.93 -8.82
N SER A 136 9.58 11.89 -9.72
CA SER A 136 8.70 11.96 -10.89
C SER A 136 9.45 11.92 -12.21
N PHE A 137 8.76 11.38 -13.21
CA PHE A 137 9.22 11.27 -14.59
C PHE A 137 8.20 11.93 -15.52
N ALA A 138 8.67 12.70 -16.50
CA ALA A 138 7.80 13.36 -17.47
C ALA A 138 7.05 12.35 -18.34
N GLU A 139 7.75 11.30 -18.77
CA GLU A 139 7.19 10.17 -19.51
C GLU A 139 7.18 8.95 -18.59
N TYR A 140 6.14 8.85 -17.76
CA TYR A 140 5.97 7.72 -16.85
C TYR A 140 5.09 6.64 -17.51
N PRO A 141 5.58 5.40 -17.67
CA PRO A 141 4.96 4.41 -18.57
C PRO A 141 3.86 3.54 -17.93
N SER A 142 3.56 3.76 -16.65
CA SER A 142 2.62 2.92 -15.89
C SER A 142 1.51 3.76 -15.29
N ASP A 143 0.35 3.14 -15.15
CA ASP A 143 -0.81 3.59 -14.38
C ASP A 143 -0.66 3.36 -12.86
N HIS A 144 0.45 2.77 -12.41
CA HIS A 144 0.79 2.64 -10.99
C HIS A 144 2.07 3.41 -10.66
N ARG A 145 2.08 4.14 -9.56
CA ARG A 145 3.30 4.67 -8.96
C ARG A 145 4.01 3.55 -8.23
N ALA A 146 5.28 3.31 -8.56
CA ALA A 146 6.08 2.33 -7.84
C ALA A 146 6.38 2.82 -6.42
N LEU A 147 6.25 1.93 -5.44
CA LEU A 147 6.55 2.23 -4.04
C LEU A 147 7.98 1.78 -3.70
N LEU A 148 8.85 2.74 -3.37
CA LEU A 148 10.22 2.51 -2.91
C LEU A 148 10.30 2.70 -1.39
N ALA A 149 10.83 1.71 -0.68
CA ALA A 149 11.12 1.79 0.73
C ALA A 149 12.57 1.38 1.02
N GLU A 150 13.29 2.21 1.78
CA GLU A 150 14.65 1.95 2.25
C GLU A 150 14.60 1.50 3.70
N PHE A 151 15.37 0.46 4.03
CA PHE A 151 15.41 -0.12 5.37
C PHE A 151 16.84 -0.17 5.91
N GLU A 152 16.94 0.01 7.22
CA GLU A 152 18.10 -0.36 8.02
C GLU A 152 17.84 -1.76 8.59
N LEU A 153 18.78 -2.67 8.33
CA LEU A 153 18.72 -4.06 8.77
C LEU A 153 19.63 -4.25 10.00
N PRO A 154 19.37 -5.27 10.85
CA PRO A 154 20.28 -5.62 11.93
C PRO A 154 21.68 -5.90 11.39
N GLU A 155 22.71 -5.39 12.09
CA GLU A 155 24.09 -5.84 11.89
C GLU A 155 24.23 -7.29 12.40
N ASN A 156 24.94 -8.12 11.64
CA ASN A 156 25.24 -9.51 12.02
C ASN A 156 26.34 -9.58 13.07
#